data_AF-A0A0D7W6D0-F1
#
_entry.id   AF-A0A0D7W6D0-F1
#
_cell.length_a   1.000
_cell.length_b   1.000
_cell.length_c   1.000
_cell.angle_alpha   90.00
_cell.angle_beta   90.00
_cell.angle_gamma   90.00
#
_symmetry.space_group_name_H-M   'P 1'
#
loop_
_entity.id
_entity.type
_entity.pdbx_description
1 polymer ?
#
loop_
_entity_poly.entity_id
_entity_poly.type
_entity_poly.pdbx_seq_one_letter_code
_entity_poly.pdbx_strand_id
1 'polypeptide(L)' 'MMLNNQQTLVVSGFLVGGFFACGLLDILDNFLVLTVLTLMFFAIAINVFRSGIKNQDQDLED' A
#
# COMPACT_ATOMS: atom_id res chain seq x y z
N MET A 1 -6.86 -19.80 11.65
CA MET A 1 -6.54 -18.65 10.79
C MET A 1 -5.58 -17.74 11.54
N MET A 2 -4.28 -17.94 11.36
CA MET A 2 -3.27 -16.98 11.79
C MET A 2 -2.83 -16.29 10.52
N LEU A 3 -3.09 -14.99 10.38
CA LEU A 3 -2.52 -14.19 9.29
C LEU A 3 -1.01 -14.44 9.33
N ASN A 4 -0.47 -15.00 8.24
CA ASN A 4 0.93 -15.39 8.14
C ASN A 4 1.79 -14.18 8.55
N ASN A 5 2.82 -14.35 9.39
CA ASN A 5 3.59 -13.26 10.01
C ASN A 5 4.04 -12.19 9.00
N GLN A 6 4.30 -12.59 7.75
CA GLN A 6 4.65 -11.70 6.64
C GLN A 6 3.51 -10.79 6.19
N GLN A 7 2.26 -11.27 6.16
CA GLN A 7 1.09 -10.45 5.84
C GLN A 7 0.84 -9.40 6.92
N THR A 8 0.95 -9.78 8.20
CA THR A 8 0.86 -8.81 9.32
C THR A 8 1.95 -7.74 9.22
N LEU A 9 3.19 -8.11 8.89
CA LEU A 9 4.29 -7.17 8.71
C LEU A 9 4.00 -6.18 7.58
N VAL A 10 3.57 -6.68 6.41
CA VAL A 10 3.24 -5.85 5.24
C VAL A 10 2.09 -4.91 5.52
N VAL A 11 1.01 -5.40 6.15
CA VAL A 11 -0.16 -4.57 6.49
C VAL A 11 0.20 -3.51 7.52
N SER A 12 1.02 -3.84 8.54
CA SER A 12 1.47 -2.87 9.54
C SER A 12 2.38 -1.79 8.93
N GLY A 13 3.31 -2.18 8.05
CA GLY A 13 4.17 -1.23 7.31
C GLY A 13 3.36 -0.35 6.36
N PHE A 14 2.35 -0.91 5.68
CA PHE A 14 1.46 -0.15 4.82
C PHE A 14 0.61 0.86 5.60
N LEU A 15 0.13 0.49 6.79
CA LEU A 15 -0.61 1.40 7.66
C LEU A 15 0.25 2.58 8.12
N VAL A 16 1.47 2.31 8.62
CA VAL A 16 2.39 3.38 9.07
C VAL A 16 2.84 4.26 7.90
N GLY A 17 3.21 3.65 6.76
CA GLY A 17 3.61 4.39 5.57
C GLY A 17 2.47 5.21 4.96
N GLY A 18 1.26 4.65 4.95
CA GLY A 18 0.05 5.34 4.49
C GLY A 18 -0.34 6.51 5.39
N PHE A 19 -0.26 6.35 6.73
CA PHE A 19 -0.51 7.44 7.67
C PHE A 19 0.50 8.58 7.50
N PHE A 20 1.78 8.23 7.31
CA PHE A 20 2.84 9.20 7.07
C PHE A 20 2.64 9.96 5.75
N ALA A 21 2.32 9.25 4.67
CA ALA A 21 2.00 9.86 3.39
C ALA A 21 0.75 10.76 3.49
N CYS A 22 -0.33 10.31 4.15
CA CYS A 22 -1.52 11.13 4.37
C CYS A 22 -1.20 12.42 5.16
N GLY A 23 -0.36 12.35 6.19
CA GLY A 23 0.07 13.54 6.92
C GLY A 23 0.89 14.53 6.06
N LEU A 24 1.74 14.01 5.16
CA LEU A 24 2.45 14.84 4.17
C LEU A 24 1.53 15.39 3.09
N LEU A 25 0.46 14.69 2.73
CA LEU A 25 -0.54 15.20 1.80
C LEU A 25 -1.36 16.31 2.44
N ASP A 26 -1.70 16.19 3.72
CA ASP A 26 -2.49 17.18 4.47
C ASP A 26 -1.74 18.50 4.69
N ILE A 27 -0.41 18.48 4.71
CA ILE A 27 0.41 19.71 4.76
C ILE A 27 0.30 20.55 3.48
N LEU A 28 -0.22 19.97 2.41
CA LEU A 28 -0.21 20.57 1.08
C LEU A 28 -1.50 21.36 0.86
N ASP A 29 -1.39 22.69 0.94
CA ASP A 29 -2.52 23.63 0.84
C ASP A 29 -3.19 23.66 -0.56
N ASN A 30 -2.68 22.90 -1.53
CA ASN A 30 -3.20 22.87 -2.89
C ASN A 30 -4.00 21.58 -3.20
N PHE A 31 -5.31 21.76 -3.36
CA PHE A 31 -6.26 20.68 -3.67
C PHE A 31 -5.92 19.88 -4.92
N LEU A 32 -5.43 20.54 -5.98
CA LEU A 32 -5.09 19.86 -7.24
C LEU A 32 -3.87 18.96 -7.04
N VAL A 33 -2.83 19.47 -6.37
CA VAL A 33 -1.62 18.70 -6.11
C VAL A 33 -1.90 17.53 -5.17
N LEU A 34 -2.71 17.76 -4.13
CA LEU A 34 -3.17 16.71 -3.21
C LEU A 34 -3.90 15.58 -3.94
N THR A 35 -4.80 15.93 -4.86
CA THR A 35 -5.57 14.96 -5.64
C THR A 35 -4.67 14.13 -6.55
N VAL A 36 -3.75 14.77 -7.29
CA VAL A 36 -2.82 14.07 -8.19
C VAL A 36 -1.86 13.16 -7.40
N LEU A 37 -1.34 13.63 -6.27
CA LEU A 37 -0.42 12.87 -5.43
C LEU A 37 -1.12 11.68 -4.77
N THR A 38 -2.36 11.85 -4.31
CA THR A 38 -3.19 10.74 -3.79
C THR A 38 -3.39 9.67 -4.84
N LEU A 39 -3.74 10.07 -6.07
CA LEU A 39 -3.99 9.14 -7.18
C LEU A 39 -2.72 8.36 -7.54
N MET A 40 -1.56 9.04 -7.55
CA MET A 40 -0.26 8.40 -7.78
C MET A 40 0.12 7.42 -6.66
N PHE A 41 -0.10 7.79 -5.40
CA PHE A 41 0.12 6.90 -4.25
C PHE A 41 -0.74 5.65 -4.34
N PHE A 42 -2.03 5.81 -4.70
CA PHE A 42 -2.96 4.70 -4.86
C PHE A 42 -2.55 3.78 -6.02
N ALA A 43 -2.09 4.34 -7.15
CA ALA A 43 -1.59 3.56 -8.28
C ALA A 43 -0.35 2.73 -7.90
N ILE A 44 0.59 3.28 -7.13
CA ILE A 44 1.76 2.57 -6.61
C ILE A 44 1.33 1.47 -5.62
N ALA A 45 0.43 1.79 -4.70
CA ALA A 45 -0.12 0.84 -3.73
C ALA A 45 -0.79 -0.36 -4.43
N ILE A 46 -1.62 -0.10 -5.44
CA ILE A 46 -2.25 -1.16 -6.25
C ILE A 46 -1.19 -2.00 -6.96
N ASN A 47 -0.17 -1.38 -7.55
CA ASN A 47 0.89 -2.09 -8.26
C ASN A 47 1.70 -3.01 -7.33
N VAL A 48 2.08 -2.51 -6.14
CA VAL A 48 2.77 -3.27 -5.10
C VAL A 48 1.90 -4.42 -4.58
N PHE A 49 0.61 -4.15 -4.33
CA PHE A 49 -0.33 -5.16 -3.85
C PHE A 49 -0.55 -6.27 -4.89
N ARG A 50 -0.65 -5.91 -6.17
CA ARG A 50 -0.77 -6.86 -7.29
C ARG A 50 0.48 -7.73 -7.44
N SER A 51 1.67 -7.17 -7.21
CA SER A 51 2.92 -7.95 -7.17
C SER A 51 2.99 -8.88 -5.95
N GLY A 52 2.41 -8.49 -4.81
CA GLY A 52 2.32 -9.31 -3.61
C GLY A 52 1.39 -10.52 -3.79
N ILE A 53 0.25 -10.34 -4.45
CA ILE A 53 -0.72 -11.41 -4.75
C ILE A 53 -0.16 -12.46 -5.72
N LYS A 54 0.63 -12.05 -6.72
CA LYS A 54 1.22 -13.00 -7.69
C LYS A 54 2.10 -14.08 -7.04
N ASN A 55 2.65 -13.83 -5.84
CA ASN A 55 3.44 -14.82 -5.11
C ASN A 55 2.58 -15.83 -4.32
N GLN A 56 1.24 -15.70 -4.31
CA GLN A 56 0.35 -16.63 -3.60
C GLN A 56 -0.25 -17.72 -4.51
N ASP A 57 -0.19 -17.55 -5.83
CA ASP A 57 -0.69 -18.54 -6.80
C ASP A 57 0.40 -19.57 -7.21
N GLN A 58 1.67 -19.39 -6.81
CA GLN A 58 2.76 -20.31 -7.18
C GLN A 58 3.10 -21.36 -6.09
N ASP A 59 2.40 -21.39 -4.97
CA ASP A 59 2.60 -22.35 -3.84
C ASP A 59 1.46 -23.39 -3.75
N LEU A 60 0.72 -23.63 -4.84
CA LEU A 60 -0.39 -24.61 -4.88
C LEU A 60 -0.17 -25.78 -5.87
N GLU A 61 1.00 -25.89 -6.51
CA GLU A 61 1.32 -26.96 -7.47
C GLU A 61 2.68 -27.66 -7.22
N ASP A 62 3.15 -27.77 -5.98
CA ASP A 62 4.22 -28.70 -5.59
C ASP A 62 3.78 -29.63 -4.44
#